data_AF-A0A949ZWQ4-F1
#
_entry.id   AF-A0A949ZWQ4-F1
#
_cell.length_a   1.000
_cell.length_b   1.000
_cell.length_c   1.000
_cell.angle_alpha   90.00
_cell.angle_beta   90.00
_cell.angle_gamma   90.00
#
_symmetry.space_group_name_H-M   'P 1'
#
loop_
_entity.id
_entity.type
_entity.pdbx_description
1 polymer ?
#
loop_
_entity_poly.entity_id
_entity_poly.type
_entity_poly.pdbx_seq_one_letter_code
_entity_poly.pdbx_strand_id
1 'polypeptide(L)'
;MRGTGEGHYDWDSRPNSKMTNANVANVVNMASDRVMTVQYKGGEKKILVTDNTVVVSYVPVDKGEIRPGAPVFIVAQKQPDGSLSAARVNVGLHGQVPPM
;
A
#
# COMPACT_ATOMS: atom_id res chain seq x y z
N MET A 1 -1.89 -4.58 9.12
CA MET A 1 -1.42 -4.82 10.50
C MET A 1 -0.54 -3.66 10.90
N ARG A 2 -0.76 -3.07 12.07
CA ARG A 2 0.20 -2.13 12.65
C ARG A 2 1.53 -2.87 12.87
N GLY A 3 2.66 -2.26 12.53
CA GLY A 3 4.00 -2.81 12.72
C GLY A 3 4.57 -3.65 11.57
N THR A 4 3.77 -4.25 10.69
CA THR A 4 4.32 -5.10 9.61
C THR A 4 4.88 -4.25 8.48
N GLY A 5 6.20 -4.34 8.25
CA GLY A 5 6.89 -3.61 7.18
C GLY A 5 6.85 -2.09 7.37
N GLU A 6 6.66 -1.60 8.60
CA GLU A 6 6.66 -0.15 8.89
C GLU A 6 8.01 0.47 8.55
N GLY A 7 7.99 1.68 8.00
CA GLY A 7 9.21 2.40 7.63
C GLY A 7 9.06 3.28 6.40
N HIS A 8 10.20 3.83 5.99
CA HIS A 8 10.36 4.54 4.72
C HIS A 8 11.64 4.03 4.05
N TYR A 9 11.50 3.36 2.92
CA TYR A 9 12.60 2.64 2.27
C TYR A 9 12.41 2.62 0.74
N ASP A 10 13.47 2.26 0.02
CA ASP A 10 13.43 2.16 -1.44
C ASP A 10 12.44 1.08 -1.88
N TRP A 11 11.72 1.35 -2.97
CA TRP A 11 10.70 0.49 -3.52
C TRP A 11 10.87 0.38 -5.03
N ASP A 12 10.48 -0.75 -5.59
CA ASP A 12 10.78 -1.13 -6.98
C ASP A 12 9.64 -0.86 -7.97
N SER A 13 8.65 -0.03 -7.60
CA SER A 13 7.58 0.37 -8.54
C SER A 13 8.09 1.23 -9.70
N ARG A 14 9.16 2.02 -9.51
CA ARG A 14 9.84 2.80 -10.55
C ARG A 14 11.24 3.24 -10.07
N PRO A 15 12.14 3.71 -10.95
CA PRO A 15 13.44 4.23 -10.53
C PRO A 15 13.29 5.30 -9.43
N ASN A 16 14.08 5.16 -8.36
CA ASN A 16 14.09 6.04 -7.20
C ASN A 16 12.75 6.14 -6.44
N SER A 17 11.81 5.19 -6.61
CA SER A 17 10.61 5.17 -5.76
C SER A 17 10.93 4.75 -4.33
N LYS A 18 10.11 5.24 -3.40
CA LYS A 18 10.16 4.88 -1.99
C LYS A 18 8.76 4.49 -1.53
N MET A 19 8.68 3.51 -0.65
CA MET A 19 7.46 3.11 0.02
C MET A 19 7.47 3.63 1.46
N THR A 20 6.36 4.23 1.88
CA THR A 20 6.14 4.67 3.26
C THR A 20 5.01 3.85 3.86
N ASN A 21 5.33 2.95 4.78
CA ASN A 21 4.36 2.15 5.53
C ASN A 21 4.24 2.71 6.94
N ALA A 22 3.11 3.36 7.22
CA ALA A 22 2.95 4.20 8.38
C ALA A 22 1.48 4.35 8.78
N ASN A 23 1.24 4.80 10.01
CA ASN A 23 -0.08 5.16 10.49
C ASN A 23 -0.33 6.66 10.28
N VAL A 24 -1.53 7.03 9.86
CA VAL A 24 -1.94 8.43 9.79
C VAL A 24 -2.08 8.97 11.22
N ALA A 25 -1.29 9.98 11.56
CA ALA A 25 -1.32 10.62 12.87
C ALA A 25 -2.15 11.92 12.86
N ASN A 26 -2.10 12.66 11.74
CA ASN A 26 -2.86 13.88 11.58
C ASN A 26 -3.12 14.17 10.09
N VAL A 27 -4.20 14.89 9.80
CA VAL A 27 -4.51 15.43 8.47
C VAL A 27 -4.92 16.89 8.62
N VAL A 28 -4.22 17.76 7.90
CA VAL A 28 -4.53 19.20 7.86
C VAL A 28 -5.00 19.55 6.46
N ASN A 29 -6.15 20.20 6.35
CA ASN A 29 -6.65 20.72 5.07
C ASN A 29 -5.91 22.02 4.70
N MET A 30 -5.56 22.17 3.43
CA MET A 30 -4.96 23.39 2.86
C MET A 30 -5.66 23.72 1.54
N ALA A 31 -6.72 24.52 1.61
CA ALA A 31 -7.60 24.79 0.46
C ALA A 31 -8.11 23.46 -0.15
N SER A 32 -7.77 23.18 -1.43
CA SER A 32 -8.09 21.91 -2.11
C SER A 32 -7.17 20.76 -1.71
N ASP A 33 -5.96 21.04 -1.25
CA ASP A 33 -4.97 20.03 -0.89
C ASP A 33 -5.10 19.59 0.58
N ARG A 34 -4.39 18.51 0.94
CA ARG A 34 -4.25 18.03 2.31
C ARG A 34 -2.80 17.72 2.63
N VAL A 35 -2.37 18.04 3.85
CA VAL A 35 -1.10 17.56 4.38
C VAL A 35 -1.38 16.47 5.41
N MET A 36 -0.94 15.26 5.09
CA MET A 36 -1.06 14.10 5.97
C MET A 36 0.27 13.87 6.69
N THR A 37 0.23 13.91 8.02
CA THR A 37 1.36 13.46 8.84
C THR A 37 1.18 11.97 9.12
N VAL A 38 2.19 11.18 8.73
CA VAL A 38 2.24 9.74 8.99
C VAL A 38 3.41 9.40 9.90
N GLN A 39 3.22 8.42 10.77
CA GLN A 39 4.20 7.99 11.77
C GLN A 39 4.44 6.48 11.68
N TYR A 40 5.70 6.10 11.82
CA TYR A 40 6.16 4.71 11.83
C TYR A 40 7.31 4.57 12.83
N LYS A 41 7.67 3.34 13.18
CA LYS A 41 8.81 3.11 14.07
C LYS A 41 10.08 3.77 13.51
N GLY A 42 10.62 4.74 14.25
CA GLY A 42 11.86 5.44 13.88
C GLY A 42 11.67 6.73 13.09
N GLY A 43 10.44 7.19 12.83
CA GLY A 43 10.26 8.53 12.26
C GLY A 43 8.83 8.90 11.86
N GLU A 44 8.75 10.09 11.27
CA GLU A 44 7.53 10.63 10.69
C GLU A 44 7.78 11.22 9.31
N LYS A 45 6.71 11.34 8.52
CA LYS A 45 6.71 12.04 7.23
C LYS A 45 5.47 12.90 7.11
N LYS A 46 5.63 14.06 6.49
CA LYS A 46 4.52 14.88 5.99
C LYS A 46 4.37 14.62 4.50
N ILE A 47 3.17 14.27 4.09
CA ILE A 47 2.82 13.93 2.70
C ILE A 47 1.80 14.96 2.23
N LEU A 48 2.13 15.71 1.18
CA LEU A 48 1.16 16.54 0.47
C LEU A 48 0.32 15.62 -0.43
N VAL A 49 -0.98 15.65 -0.23
CA VAL A 49 -1.99 14.97 -1.03
C VAL A 49 -2.74 16.06 -1.80
N THR A 50 -2.46 16.12 -3.09
CA THR A 50 -3.13 17.05 -4.02
C THR A 50 -4.34 16.39 -4.68
N ASP A 51 -5.17 17.16 -5.37
CA ASP A 51 -6.31 16.63 -6.13
C ASP A 51 -5.92 15.59 -7.20
N ASN A 52 -4.67 15.63 -7.68
CA ASN A 52 -4.14 14.66 -8.64
C ASN A 52 -3.59 13.37 -7.98
N THR A 53 -3.59 13.31 -6.64
CA THR A 53 -3.07 12.15 -5.91
C THR A 53 -4.09 11.04 -5.89
N VAL A 54 -3.77 9.90 -6.52
CA VAL A 54 -4.61 8.71 -6.47
C VAL A 54 -4.54 8.07 -5.08
N VAL A 55 -5.66 8.09 -4.36
CA VAL A 55 -5.83 7.41 -3.07
C VAL A 55 -6.71 6.19 -3.28
N VAL A 56 -6.20 5.01 -2.93
CA VAL A 56 -6.98 3.76 -2.98
C VAL A 56 -7.17 3.19 -1.59
N SER A 57 -8.22 2.39 -1.42
CA SER A 57 -8.49 1.64 -0.20
C SER A 57 -8.71 0.17 -0.53
N TYR A 58 -8.43 -0.70 0.44
CA TYR A 58 -8.78 -2.11 0.35
C TYR A 58 -10.14 -2.37 0.95
N VAL A 59 -10.96 -3.12 0.23
CA VAL A 59 -12.25 -3.62 0.71
C VAL A 59 -12.27 -5.15 0.60
N PRO A 60 -12.95 -5.87 1.50
CA PRO A 60 -13.21 -7.29 1.32
C PRO A 60 -13.98 -7.52 0.01
N VAL A 61 -13.60 -8.57 -0.72
CA VAL A 61 -14.26 -8.97 -1.97
C VAL A 61 -14.45 -10.48 -2.01
N ASP A 62 -15.30 -10.94 -2.93
CA ASP A 62 -15.46 -12.36 -3.20
C ASP A 62 -14.19 -12.97 -3.79
N LYS A 63 -13.92 -14.24 -3.48
CA LYS A 63 -12.75 -14.96 -3.99
C LYS A 63 -12.75 -15.08 -5.51
N GLY A 64 -13.93 -15.08 -6.15
CA GLY A 64 -14.10 -15.13 -7.60
C GLY A 64 -13.57 -13.90 -8.35
N GLU A 65 -13.25 -12.81 -7.65
CA GLU A 65 -12.53 -11.68 -8.27
C GLU A 65 -11.08 -12.04 -8.62
N ILE A 66 -10.51 -13.04 -7.95
CA ILE A 66 -9.21 -13.61 -8.34
C ILE A 66 -9.47 -14.60 -9.49
N ARG A 67 -9.27 -14.10 -10.71
CA ARG A 67 -9.48 -14.84 -11.96
C ARG A 67 -8.27 -14.70 -12.89
N PRO A 68 -8.10 -15.59 -13.89
CA PRO A 68 -7.03 -15.47 -14.87
C PRO A 68 -6.97 -14.06 -15.47
N GLY A 69 -5.77 -13.48 -15.49
CA GLY A 69 -5.51 -12.12 -15.99
C GLY A 69 -5.76 -10.98 -14.99
N ALA A 70 -6.34 -11.25 -13.82
CA ALA A 70 -6.49 -10.22 -12.79
C ALA A 70 -5.12 -9.84 -12.18
N PRO A 71 -4.74 -8.55 -12.13
CA PRO A 71 -3.53 -8.13 -11.47
C PRO A 71 -3.66 -8.30 -9.96
N VAL A 72 -2.64 -8.88 -9.34
CA VAL A 72 -2.59 -9.11 -7.88
C VAL A 72 -1.30 -8.58 -7.29
N PHE A 73 -1.39 -8.12 -6.05
CA PHE A 73 -0.23 -7.84 -5.20
C PHE A 73 -0.29 -8.70 -3.94
N ILE A 74 0.81 -9.41 -3.68
CA ILE A 74 0.92 -10.38 -2.60
C ILE A 74 2.22 -10.15 -1.85
N VAL A 75 2.11 -9.79 -0.57
CA VAL A 75 3.25 -9.85 0.36
C VAL A 75 3.27 -11.27 0.94
N ALA A 76 4.16 -12.10 0.39
CA ALA A 76 4.29 -13.51 0.77
C ALA A 76 5.59 -13.78 1.55
N GLN A 77 5.55 -14.81 2.38
CA GLN A 77 6.72 -15.42 3.01
C GLN A 77 7.02 -16.74 2.32
N LYS A 78 8.28 -16.93 1.94
CA LYS A 78 8.75 -18.22 1.42
C LYS A 78 8.97 -19.19 2.58
N GLN A 79 8.39 -20.36 2.46
CA GLN A 79 8.46 -21.44 3.44
C GLN A 79 9.69 -22.34 3.19
N PRO A 80 10.11 -23.17 4.17
CA PRO A 80 11.26 -24.08 4.01
C PRO A 80 11.13 -25.05 2.84
N ASP A 81 9.90 -25.47 2.52
CA ASP A 81 9.59 -26.34 1.37
C ASP A 81 9.56 -25.60 0.02
N GLY A 82 9.83 -24.29 0.03
CA GLY A 82 9.82 -23.43 -1.15
C GLY A 82 8.44 -22.86 -1.51
N SER A 83 7.37 -23.25 -0.84
CA SER A 83 6.03 -22.69 -1.05
C SER A 83 5.93 -21.24 -0.57
N LEU A 84 4.92 -20.51 -1.05
CA LEU A 84 4.65 -19.14 -0.64
C LEU A 84 3.38 -19.11 0.23
N SER A 85 3.49 -18.55 1.43
CA SER A 85 2.33 -18.28 2.29
C SER A 85 2.09 -16.78 2.39
N ALA A 86 0.83 -16.35 2.30
CA ALA A 86 0.46 -14.95 2.49
C ALA A 86 -0.78 -14.84 3.38
N ALA A 87 -0.84 -13.79 4.19
CA ALA A 87 -2.00 -13.50 5.02
C ALA A 87 -3.22 -13.03 4.19
N ARG A 88 -2.97 -12.45 3.02
CA ARG A 88 -4.01 -11.97 2.08
C ARG A 88 -3.46 -11.85 0.67
N VAL A 89 -4.38 -11.82 -0.30
CA VAL A 89 -4.13 -11.44 -1.69
C VAL A 89 -4.89 -10.15 -1.96
N ASN A 90 -4.23 -9.13 -2.47
CA ASN A 90 -4.90 -7.92 -2.93
C ASN A 90 -5.10 -8.05 -4.44
N VAL A 91 -6.34 -7.95 -4.90
CA VAL A 91 -6.71 -8.05 -6.32
C VAL A 91 -7.16 -6.68 -6.83
N GLY A 92 -6.72 -6.35 -8.05
CA GLY A 92 -7.17 -5.16 -8.75
C GLY A 92 -8.59 -5.31 -9.26
N LEU A 93 -9.47 -4.38 -8.91
CA LEU A 93 -10.85 -4.34 -9.40
C LEU A 93 -10.97 -3.37 -10.59
N HIS A 94 -11.90 -3.64 -11.50
CA HIS A 94 -12.21 -2.73 -12.61
C HIS A 94 -10.99 -2.31 -13.46
N GLY A 95 -10.03 -3.23 -13.64
CA GLY A 95 -8.82 -2.97 -14.42
C GLY A 95 -7.74 -2.17 -13.69
N GLN A 96 -7.94 -1.83 -12.41
CA GLN A 96 -6.90 -1.22 -11.60
C GLN A 96 -5.78 -2.22 -11.33
N VAL A 97 -4.54 -1.76 -11.35
CA VAL A 97 -3.40 -2.52 -10.81
C VAL A 97 -3.24 -2.09 -9.35
N PRO A 98 -3.22 -3.02 -8.37
CA PRO A 98 -2.91 -2.67 -6.99
C PRO A 98 -1.62 -1.84 -6.93
N PRO A 99 -1.58 -0.72 -6.18
CA PRO A 99 -0.48 0.26 -6.27
C PRO A 99 0.75 -0.11 -5.43
N MET A 100 0.77 -1.32 -4.89
CA MET A 100 1.91 -1.88 -4.17
C MET A 100 2.39 -3.08 -4.96
#